data_AF-A0A7J9D5D6-F1
#
_entry.id   AF-A0A7J9D5D6-F1
#
_cell.length_a   1.000
_cell.length_b   1.000
_cell.length_c   1.000
_cell.angle_alpha   90.00
_cell.angle_beta   90.00
_cell.angle_gamma   90.00
#
_symmetry.space_group_name_H-M   'P 1'
#
loop_
_entity.id
_entity.type
_entity.pdbx_description
1 polymer ?
#
loop_
_entity_poly.entity_id
_entity_poly.type
_entity_poly.pdbx_seq_one_letter_code
_entity_poly.pdbx_strand_id
1 'polypeptide(L)'
;MEDIKEVLDGVEDCIDNWKEQSRDYVKMSLDSTMDKLNELFNSHRDKLLERNDALEAMMMALNEGTMATTMALSTTIEELEVELALSQAVMGEGVSSAALSNEDVSKLKEFVGTRSACDVDNFLWRMENYFRAKGIMDDAVKGQFYLKFSEEEARAKL
;
A
#
# COMPACT_ATOMS: atom_id res chain seq x y z
N MET A 1 -59.86 -16.69 76.82
CA MET A 1 -58.75 -17.59 76.47
C MET A 1 -58.93 -18.07 75.03
N GLU A 2 -60.16 -18.46 74.64
CA GLU A 2 -60.55 -18.75 73.26
C GLU A 2 -60.26 -17.61 72.27
N ASP A 3 -60.69 -16.38 72.57
CA ASP A 3 -60.50 -15.22 71.68
C ASP A 3 -59.02 -14.88 71.39
N ILE A 4 -58.12 -15.18 72.35
CA ILE A 4 -56.67 -14.97 72.17
C ILE A 4 -56.09 -15.99 71.19
N LYS A 5 -56.61 -17.21 71.22
CA LYS A 5 -56.18 -18.29 70.33
C LYS A 5 -56.61 -18.02 68.90
N GLU A 6 -57.85 -17.57 68.70
CA GLU A 6 -58.34 -17.17 67.38
C GLU A 6 -57.52 -16.02 66.77
N VAL A 7 -57.15 -15.03 67.58
CA VAL A 7 -56.24 -13.95 67.14
C VAL A 7 -54.85 -14.48 66.80
N LEU A 8 -54.32 -15.45 67.57
CA LEU A 8 -53.01 -16.05 67.31
C LEU A 8 -53.01 -16.84 66.00
N ASP A 9 -54.02 -17.67 65.77
CA ASP A 9 -54.19 -18.48 64.56
C ASP A 9 -54.29 -17.55 63.33
N GLY A 10 -55.05 -16.45 63.42
CA GLY A 10 -55.14 -15.47 62.34
C GLY A 10 -53.82 -14.73 62.04
N VAL A 11 -52.96 -14.55 63.05
CA VAL A 11 -51.61 -13.98 62.85
C VAL A 11 -50.69 -15.01 62.18
N GLU A 12 -50.78 -16.29 62.55
CA GLU A 12 -49.98 -17.36 61.95
C GLU A 12 -50.30 -17.53 60.45
N ASP A 13 -51.59 -17.56 60.10
CA ASP A 13 -52.05 -17.60 58.70
C ASP A 13 -51.55 -16.38 57.89
N CYS A 14 -51.59 -15.19 58.50
CA CYS A 14 -51.11 -13.96 57.87
C CYS A 14 -49.60 -14.02 57.60
N ILE A 15 -48.82 -14.55 58.55
CA ILE A 15 -47.38 -14.74 58.42
C ILE A 15 -47.08 -15.73 57.30
N ASP A 16 -47.80 -16.85 57.23
CA ASP A 16 -47.54 -17.87 56.22
C ASP A 16 -47.92 -17.41 54.80
N ASN A 17 -49.04 -16.70 54.66
CA ASN A 17 -49.39 -16.04 53.41
C ASN A 17 -48.32 -15.01 52.99
N TRP A 18 -47.80 -14.21 53.92
CA TRP A 18 -46.75 -13.24 53.60
C TRP A 18 -45.43 -13.90 53.19
N LYS A 19 -45.05 -15.01 53.84
CA LYS A 19 -43.89 -15.81 53.44
C LYS A 19 -44.06 -16.35 52.01
N GLU A 20 -45.25 -16.83 51.65
CA GLU A 20 -45.54 -17.34 50.31
C GLU A 20 -45.46 -16.23 49.27
N GLN A 21 -46.13 -15.09 49.50
CA GLN A 21 -46.06 -13.94 48.60
C GLN A 21 -44.63 -13.44 48.41
N SER A 22 -43.84 -13.38 49.48
CA SER A 22 -42.43 -12.99 49.39
C SER A 22 -41.61 -13.98 48.57
N ARG A 23 -41.84 -15.29 48.72
CA ARG A 23 -41.14 -16.32 47.91
C ARG A 23 -41.50 -16.19 46.44
N ASP A 24 -42.79 -16.03 46.13
CA ASP A 24 -43.27 -15.92 44.76
C ASP A 24 -42.76 -14.65 44.09
N TYR A 25 -42.77 -13.52 44.80
CA TYR A 25 -42.21 -12.27 44.30
C TYR A 25 -40.73 -12.41 43.96
N VAL A 26 -39.92 -12.99 44.87
CA VAL A 26 -38.49 -13.21 44.64
C VAL A 26 -38.27 -14.15 43.45
N LYS A 27 -39.05 -15.24 43.37
CA LYS A 27 -38.96 -16.20 42.27
C LYS A 27 -39.28 -15.55 40.93
N MET A 28 -40.40 -14.84 40.84
CA MET A 28 -40.83 -14.17 39.60
C MET A 28 -39.84 -13.09 39.16
N SER A 29 -39.29 -12.33 40.11
CA SER A 29 -38.24 -11.33 39.83
C SER A 29 -36.96 -11.99 39.31
N LEU A 30 -36.54 -13.10 39.91
CA LEU A 30 -35.35 -13.83 39.50
C LEU A 30 -35.52 -14.47 38.13
N ASP A 31 -36.65 -15.13 37.88
CA ASP A 31 -36.99 -15.74 36.59
C ASP A 31 -37.00 -14.66 35.49
N SER A 32 -37.66 -13.52 35.73
CA SER A 32 -37.66 -12.41 34.76
C SER A 32 -36.26 -11.83 34.49
N THR A 33 -35.41 -11.77 35.52
CA THR A 33 -34.03 -11.30 35.36
C THR A 33 -33.19 -12.31 34.57
N MET A 34 -33.40 -13.60 34.83
CA MET A 34 -32.72 -14.69 34.12
C MET A 34 -33.12 -14.74 32.65
N ASP A 35 -34.40 -14.56 32.34
CA ASP A 35 -34.90 -14.51 30.96
C ASP A 35 -34.24 -13.37 30.17
N LYS A 36 -34.18 -12.17 30.75
CA LYS A 36 -33.50 -11.01 30.14
C LYS A 36 -32.00 -11.25 29.93
N LEU A 37 -31.33 -11.88 30.90
CA LEU A 37 -29.91 -12.23 30.76
C LEU A 37 -29.69 -13.25 29.64
N ASN A 38 -30.53 -14.26 29.55
CA ASN A 38 -30.47 -15.27 28.50
C ASN A 38 -30.71 -14.65 27.12
N GLU A 39 -31.69 -13.76 26.99
CA GLU A 39 -31.97 -13.04 25.75
C GLU A 39 -30.77 -12.21 25.32
N LEU A 40 -30.20 -11.40 26.22
CA LEU A 40 -29.02 -10.59 25.95
C LEU A 40 -27.81 -11.45 25.58
N PHE A 41 -27.56 -12.53 26.32
CA PHE A 41 -26.45 -13.44 26.07
C PHE A 41 -26.55 -14.10 24.70
N ASN A 42 -27.75 -14.59 24.35
CA ASN A 42 -27.99 -15.19 23.04
C ASN A 42 -27.85 -14.18 21.91
N SER A 43 -28.43 -12.99 22.04
CA SER A 43 -28.26 -11.91 21.06
C SER A 43 -26.79 -11.54 20.86
N HIS A 44 -26.00 -11.46 21.95
CA HIS A 44 -24.56 -11.21 21.85
C HIS A 44 -23.81 -12.36 21.18
N ARG A 45 -24.13 -13.61 21.54
CA ARG A 45 -23.56 -14.82 20.93
C ARG A 45 -23.82 -14.84 19.42
N ASP A 46 -25.05 -14.57 19.00
CA ASP A 46 -25.45 -14.55 17.59
C ASP A 46 -24.72 -13.46 16.80
N LYS A 47 -24.65 -12.22 17.34
CA LYS A 47 -23.86 -11.13 16.74
C LYS A 47 -22.37 -11.46 16.60
N LEU A 48 -21.82 -12.22 17.55
CA LEU A 48 -20.42 -12.62 17.53
C LEU A 48 -20.15 -13.67 16.45
N LEU A 49 -21.09 -14.61 16.27
CA LEU A 49 -21.06 -15.58 15.16
C LEU A 49 -21.15 -14.87 13.81
N GLU A 50 -22.12 -13.97 13.61
CA GLU A 50 -22.27 -13.21 12.37
C GLU A 50 -21.01 -12.42 12.00
N ARG A 51 -20.38 -11.79 13.00
CA ARG A 51 -19.11 -11.07 12.81
C ARG A 51 -17.96 -12.00 12.44
N ASN A 52 -17.93 -13.20 13.00
CA ASN A 52 -16.90 -14.19 12.70
C ASN A 52 -17.04 -14.69 11.26
N ASP A 53 -18.26 -15.01 10.83
CA ASP A 53 -18.56 -15.43 9.46
C ASP A 53 -18.22 -14.31 8.45
N ALA A 54 -18.56 -13.06 8.78
CA ALA A 54 -18.21 -11.91 7.95
C ALA A 54 -16.68 -11.71 7.84
N LEU A 55 -15.95 -11.91 8.93
CA LEU A 55 -14.49 -11.80 8.94
C LEU A 55 -13.83 -12.91 8.12
N GLU A 56 -14.33 -14.14 8.22
CA GLU A 56 -13.88 -15.26 7.42
C GLU A 56 -14.11 -15.00 5.92
N ALA A 57 -15.30 -14.50 5.55
CA ALA A 57 -15.60 -14.12 4.18
C ALA A 57 -14.67 -13.01 3.64
N MET A 58 -14.38 -11.98 4.45
CA MET A 58 -13.44 -10.93 4.08
C MET A 58 -12.02 -11.48 3.89
N MET A 59 -11.58 -12.40 4.76
CA MET A 59 -10.27 -13.03 4.66
C MET A 59 -10.14 -13.88 3.38
N MET A 60 -11.18 -14.64 3.03
CA MET A 60 -11.22 -15.39 1.77
C MET A 60 -11.15 -14.47 0.56
N ALA A 61 -11.94 -13.39 0.54
CA ALA A 61 -11.94 -12.43 -0.56
C ALA A 61 -10.58 -11.72 -0.71
N LEU A 62 -9.94 -11.34 0.40
CA LEU A 62 -8.61 -10.75 0.40
C LEU A 62 -7.56 -11.72 -0.12
N ASN A 63 -7.61 -12.99 0.32
CA ASN A 63 -6.68 -14.01 -0.13
C ASN A 63 -6.82 -14.27 -1.64
N GLU A 64 -8.06 -14.41 -2.14
CA GLU A 64 -8.34 -14.59 -3.56
C GLU A 64 -7.81 -13.40 -4.39
N GLY A 65 -8.11 -12.16 -3.98
CA GLY A 65 -7.61 -10.95 -4.64
C GLY A 65 -6.09 -10.86 -4.63
N THR A 66 -5.45 -11.27 -3.54
CA THR A 66 -3.98 -11.31 -3.42
C THR A 66 -3.39 -12.35 -4.36
N MET A 67 -3.97 -13.55 -4.44
CA MET A 67 -3.52 -14.60 -5.36
C MET A 67 -3.67 -14.17 -6.82
N ALA A 68 -4.82 -13.61 -7.19
CA ALA A 68 -5.06 -13.10 -8.55
C ALA A 68 -4.05 -12.01 -8.94
N THR A 69 -3.79 -11.05 -8.03
CA THR A 69 -2.82 -9.98 -8.27
C THR A 69 -1.40 -10.53 -8.38
N THR A 70 -1.03 -11.49 -7.54
CA THR A 70 0.29 -12.14 -7.57
C THR A 70 0.50 -12.87 -8.89
N MET A 71 -0.51 -13.62 -9.37
CA MET A 71 -0.44 -14.30 -10.67
C MET A 71 -0.30 -13.31 -11.83
N ALA A 72 -1.11 -12.24 -11.84
CA ALA A 72 -1.03 -11.21 -12.87
C ALA A 72 0.37 -10.56 -12.91
N LEU A 73 0.93 -10.21 -11.75
CA LEU A 73 2.27 -9.64 -11.66
C LEU A 73 3.34 -10.62 -12.16
N SER A 74 3.28 -11.89 -11.76
CA SER A 74 4.20 -12.92 -12.26
C SER A 74 4.15 -13.04 -13.79
N THR A 75 2.97 -13.06 -14.40
CA THR A 75 2.83 -13.09 -15.86
C THR A 75 3.43 -11.83 -16.51
N THR A 76 3.16 -10.64 -15.98
CA THR A 76 3.74 -9.41 -16.55
C THR A 76 5.27 -9.37 -16.43
N ILE A 77 5.83 -9.93 -15.35
CA ILE A 77 7.29 -10.03 -15.18
C ILE A 77 7.87 -10.96 -16.25
N GLU A 78 7.27 -12.13 -16.46
CA GLU A 78 7.70 -13.07 -17.51
C GLU A 78 7.65 -12.43 -18.91
N GLU A 79 6.58 -11.70 -19.24
CA GLU A 79 6.44 -10.98 -20.51
C GLU A 79 7.53 -9.90 -20.69
N LEU A 80 7.79 -9.11 -19.65
CA LEU A 80 8.83 -8.08 -19.67
C LEU A 80 10.25 -8.67 -19.77
N GLU A 81 10.51 -9.79 -19.11
CA GLU A 81 11.78 -10.52 -19.23
C GLU A 81 12.01 -11.00 -20.67
N VAL A 82 10.96 -11.50 -21.35
CA VAL A 82 11.02 -11.89 -22.76
C VAL A 82 11.26 -10.68 -23.67
N GLU A 83 10.55 -9.57 -23.47
CA GLU A 83 10.72 -8.34 -24.26
C GLU A 83 12.12 -7.72 -24.09
N LEU A 84 12.65 -7.76 -22.86
CA LEU A 84 14.01 -7.33 -22.55
C LEU A 84 15.04 -8.18 -23.29
N ALA A 85 14.89 -9.51 -23.27
CA ALA A 85 15.80 -10.42 -23.96
C ALA A 85 15.78 -10.20 -25.48
N LEU A 86 14.61 -9.97 -26.08
CA LEU A 86 14.47 -9.63 -27.51
C LEU A 86 15.15 -8.30 -27.83
N SER A 87 14.93 -7.27 -27.01
CA SER A 87 15.55 -5.94 -27.18
C SER A 87 17.08 -6.02 -27.07
N GLN A 88 17.59 -6.82 -26.13
CA GLN A 88 19.02 -7.07 -25.99
C GLN A 88 19.59 -7.85 -27.17
N ALA A 89 18.89 -8.84 -27.72
CA ALA A 89 19.33 -9.58 -28.90
C ALA A 89 19.45 -8.68 -30.14
N VAL A 90 18.48 -7.79 -30.36
CA VAL A 90 18.51 -6.81 -31.46
C VAL A 90 19.66 -5.81 -31.31
N MET A 91 19.99 -5.39 -30.09
CA MET A 91 21.16 -4.52 -29.84
C MET A 91 22.50 -5.27 -29.94
N GLY A 92 22.53 -6.56 -29.57
CA GLY A 92 23.71 -7.42 -29.59
C GLY A 92 24.20 -7.80 -30.99
N GLU A 93 23.34 -7.72 -32.01
CA GLU A 93 23.74 -7.87 -33.42
C GLU A 93 24.33 -6.58 -34.02
N GLY A 94 24.25 -5.43 -33.32
CA GLY A 94 24.65 -4.13 -33.85
C GLY A 94 25.87 -3.47 -33.19
N VAL A 95 26.03 -3.52 -31.87
CA VAL A 95 27.06 -2.69 -31.21
C VAL A 95 27.62 -3.36 -29.95
N SER A 96 28.91 -3.70 -30.03
CA SER A 96 29.76 -3.91 -28.87
C SER A 96 29.86 -2.59 -28.09
N SER A 97 29.30 -2.51 -26.88
CA SER A 97 29.55 -1.36 -26.00
C SER A 97 29.69 -1.81 -24.55
N ALA A 98 30.90 -1.62 -24.06
CA ALA A 98 31.27 -1.78 -22.67
C ALA A 98 30.44 -0.84 -21.78
N ALA A 99 29.96 -1.40 -20.67
CA ALA A 99 29.27 -0.71 -19.61
C ALA A 99 30.05 0.53 -19.12
N LEU A 100 29.40 1.69 -19.08
CA LEU A 100 29.83 2.80 -18.21
C LEU A 100 28.61 3.49 -17.61
N SER A 101 28.66 3.58 -16.28
CA SER A 101 27.71 4.19 -15.35
C SER A 101 27.31 5.60 -15.76
N ASN A 102 26.00 5.82 -15.88
CA ASN A 102 25.35 7.11 -16.04
C ASN A 102 25.38 7.92 -14.72
N GLU A 103 26.56 8.34 -14.29
CA GLU A 103 26.66 9.33 -13.20
C GLU A 103 26.85 10.73 -13.81
N ASP A 104 25.75 11.47 -13.80
CA ASP A 104 25.66 12.93 -13.75
C ASP A 104 26.31 13.74 -14.89
N VAL A 105 25.81 13.53 -16.11
CA VAL A 105 26.07 14.47 -17.21
C VAL A 105 25.00 15.56 -17.19
N SER A 106 25.23 16.56 -16.34
CA SER A 106 24.53 17.84 -16.41
C SER A 106 24.62 18.37 -17.85
N LYS A 107 23.46 18.73 -18.45
CA LYS A 107 23.38 19.33 -19.79
C LYS A 107 24.46 20.42 -19.93
N LEU A 108 25.30 20.30 -20.97
CA LEU A 108 26.27 21.32 -21.33
C LEU A 108 25.53 22.63 -21.55
N LYS A 109 25.79 23.62 -20.68
CA LYS A 109 25.26 24.97 -20.81
C LYS A 109 25.85 25.59 -22.07
N GLU A 110 24.98 26.15 -22.91
CA GLU A 110 25.35 26.83 -24.16
C GLU A 110 26.49 27.85 -23.95
N PHE A 111 27.33 28.00 -24.97
CA PHE A 111 28.45 28.92 -24.97
C PHE A 111 27.95 30.36 -25.06
N VAL A 112 28.11 31.15 -23.98
CA VAL A 112 27.64 32.55 -23.90
C VAL A 112 28.82 33.55 -23.85
N GLY A 113 29.96 33.22 -24.47
CA GLY A 113 31.23 33.98 -24.30
C GLY A 113 31.69 34.75 -25.54
N THR A 114 32.19 35.97 -25.33
CA THR A 114 32.96 36.76 -26.30
C THR A 114 34.25 36.01 -26.69
N ARG A 115 34.64 36.03 -27.97
CA ARG A 115 35.74 35.23 -28.56
C ARG A 115 37.12 35.47 -27.92
N SER A 116 37.36 34.92 -26.73
CA SER A 116 38.67 34.73 -26.11
C SER A 116 39.18 33.33 -26.45
N ALA A 117 40.45 33.19 -26.83
CA ALA A 117 41.06 31.87 -27.08
C ALA A 117 40.91 30.93 -25.86
N CYS A 118 40.94 31.49 -24.66
CA CYS A 118 40.74 30.76 -23.41
C CYS A 118 39.33 30.12 -23.30
N ASP A 119 38.30 30.76 -23.85
CA ASP A 119 36.94 30.25 -23.79
C ASP A 119 36.72 29.12 -24.80
N VAL A 120 37.39 29.18 -25.95
CA VAL A 120 37.40 28.09 -26.95
C VAL A 120 38.12 26.86 -26.38
N ASP A 121 39.28 27.06 -25.75
CA ASP A 121 40.03 25.97 -25.13
C ASP A 121 39.23 25.31 -24.00
N ASN A 122 38.55 26.12 -23.16
CA ASN A 122 37.66 25.61 -22.11
C ASN A 122 36.46 24.84 -22.67
N PHE A 123 35.88 25.28 -23.78
CA PHE A 123 34.77 24.59 -24.44
C PHE A 123 35.21 23.24 -25.02
N LEU A 124 36.32 23.20 -25.76
CA LEU A 124 36.87 21.96 -26.31
C LEU A 124 37.23 20.97 -25.21
N TRP A 125 37.82 21.46 -24.11
CA TRP A 125 38.13 20.62 -22.96
C TRP A 125 36.87 20.01 -22.33
N ARG A 126 35.78 20.79 -22.18
CA ARG A 126 34.50 20.29 -21.66
C ARG A 126 33.82 19.30 -22.61
N MET A 127 33.88 19.54 -23.92
CA MET A 127 33.34 18.63 -24.94
C MET A 127 34.07 17.30 -24.96
N GLU A 128 35.40 17.33 -24.91
CA GLU A 128 36.19 16.09 -24.90
C GLU A 128 35.98 15.31 -23.61
N ASN A 129 35.81 16.01 -22.48
CA ASN A 129 35.45 15.36 -21.22
C ASN A 129 34.02 14.78 -21.23
N TYR A 130 33.07 15.47 -21.87
CA TYR A 130 31.71 14.97 -22.10
C TYR A 130 31.71 13.70 -22.96
N PHE A 131 32.44 13.70 -24.09
CA PHE A 131 32.54 12.51 -24.94
C PHE A 131 33.19 11.34 -24.22
N ARG A 132 34.25 11.60 -23.45
CA ARG A 132 34.89 10.59 -22.61
C ARG A 132 33.92 10.01 -21.57
N ALA A 133 33.14 10.85 -20.90
CA ALA A 133 32.13 10.42 -19.93
C ALA A 133 30.99 9.63 -20.59
N LYS A 134 30.64 9.96 -21.84
CA LYS A 134 29.60 9.28 -22.63
C LYS A 134 30.12 8.07 -23.44
N GLY A 135 31.40 7.72 -23.33
CA GLY A 135 32.00 6.64 -24.11
C GLY A 135 32.06 6.88 -25.63
N ILE A 136 31.89 8.14 -26.06
CA ILE A 136 31.95 8.52 -27.48
C ILE A 136 33.43 8.63 -27.87
N MET A 137 33.96 7.59 -28.53
CA MET A 137 35.36 7.53 -28.96
C MET A 137 35.56 7.71 -30.46
N ASP A 138 34.49 7.63 -31.25
CA ASP A 138 34.52 7.79 -32.71
C ASP A 138 34.64 9.27 -33.11
N ASP A 139 35.73 9.61 -33.80
CA ASP A 139 36.03 10.99 -34.18
C ASP A 139 35.07 11.56 -35.24
N ALA A 140 34.46 10.72 -36.08
CA ALA A 140 33.46 11.16 -37.04
C ALA A 140 32.14 11.53 -36.34
N VAL A 141 31.77 10.80 -35.29
CA VAL A 141 30.62 11.14 -34.43
C VAL A 141 30.90 12.42 -33.64
N LYS A 142 32.08 12.55 -33.00
CA LYS A 142 32.48 13.79 -32.30
C LYS A 142 32.43 15.01 -33.22
N GLY A 143 32.92 14.87 -34.47
CA GLY A 143 32.90 15.93 -35.47
C GLY A 143 31.50 16.48 -35.78
N GLN A 144 30.47 15.62 -35.82
CA GLN A 144 29.08 16.06 -36.02
C GLN A 144 28.55 16.90 -34.85
N PHE A 145 28.95 16.59 -33.62
CA PHE A 145 28.56 17.37 -32.45
C PHE A 145 29.25 18.73 -32.41
N TYR A 146 30.56 18.79 -32.71
CA TYR A 146 31.27 20.07 -32.84
C TYR A 146 30.62 20.98 -33.89
N LEU A 147 30.21 20.41 -35.04
CA LEU A 147 29.55 21.15 -36.11
C LEU A 147 28.19 21.70 -35.66
N LYS A 148 27.34 20.88 -35.03
CA LYS A 148 26.01 21.29 -34.55
C LYS A 148 26.07 22.44 -33.54
N PHE A 149 26.97 22.37 -32.56
CA PHE A 149 27.09 23.45 -31.57
C PHE A 149 27.64 24.75 -32.19
N SER A 150 28.52 24.67 -33.19
CA SER A 150 28.97 25.86 -33.91
C SER A 150 27.89 26.51 -34.79
N GLU A 151 26.97 25.70 -35.35
CA GLU A 151 25.85 26.19 -36.15
C GLU A 151 24.76 26.84 -35.29
N GLU A 152 24.45 26.29 -34.12
CA GLU A 152 23.47 26.86 -33.18
C GLU A 152 23.93 28.22 -32.65
N GLU A 153 25.21 28.38 -32.34
CA GLU A 153 25.76 29.67 -31.89
C GLU A 153 25.79 30.71 -33.02
N ALA A 154 26.05 30.30 -34.26
CA ALA A 154 26.00 31.18 -35.42
C ALA A 154 24.57 31.65 -35.73
N ARG A 155 23.57 30.79 -35.51
CA ARG A 155 22.14 31.14 -35.68
C ARG A 155 21.61 32.04 -34.56
N ALA A 156 22.10 31.90 -33.33
CA ALA A 156 21.67 32.74 -32.19
C ALA A 156 22.17 34.20 -32.27
N LYS A 157 23.05 34.52 -33.23
CA LYS A 157 23.66 35.86 -33.42
C LYS A 157 23.19 36.57 -34.70
N LEU A 158 22.21 36.02 -35.43
CA LEU A 158 21.49 36.64 -36.55
C LEU A 158 20.08 37.05 -36.12
#